data_AF-A0A413TS93-F1
#
_entry.id   AF-A0A413TS93-F1
#
_cell.length_a   1.000
_cell.length_b   1.000
_cell.length_c   1.000
_cell.angle_alpha   90.00
_cell.angle_beta   90.00
_cell.angle_gamma   90.00
#
_symmetry.space_group_name_H-M   'P 1'
#
loop_
_entity.id
_entity.type
_entity.pdbx_description
1 polymer ?
#
loop_
_entity_poly.entity_id
_entity_poly.type
_entity_poly.pdbx_seq_one_letter_code
_entity_poly.pdbx_strand_id
1 'polypeptide(L)'
;MQFLYNENREVVAEKDYSGNIIRYIRGLGLISSDSENAKTYYHYVCDEQGSVSRIIRGEDKENGAAAQDKVSDRVLNHYEYDAFGNTISCEERVANRFRYQSGKKTGTVWDNITSTADNMPATKIPATFKIDLDGNINYVNPETGTNTLWTNSNATKHMGEYVSRFGDESWSIGTRSQAMLESYSASLNKAMETIGTETPGRYFGTYGNWELGINTETGVVYHARMIN
;
A
#
# COMPACT_ATOMS: atom_id res chain seq x y z
N MET A 1 2.58 -19.16 10.72
CA MET A 1 3.53 -18.03 10.65
C MET A 1 2.78 -16.77 11.02
N GLN A 2 3.35 -15.95 11.88
CA GLN A 2 2.68 -14.80 12.50
C GLN A 2 3.63 -13.61 12.59
N PHE A 3 3.12 -12.40 12.38
CA PHE A 3 3.88 -11.17 12.59
C PHE A 3 3.62 -10.60 13.99
N LEU A 4 4.68 -10.06 14.60
CA LEU A 4 4.59 -9.26 15.81
C LEU A 4 4.63 -7.78 15.45
N TYR A 5 3.83 -6.99 16.15
CA TYR A 5 3.68 -5.56 15.91
C TYR A 5 4.09 -4.78 17.16
N ASN A 6 4.70 -3.61 16.98
CA ASN A 6 4.89 -2.66 18.09
C ASN A 6 3.61 -1.86 18.36
N GLU A 7 3.66 -0.97 19.36
CA GLU A 7 2.56 -0.08 19.76
C GLU A 7 2.10 0.85 18.63
N ASN A 8 3.00 1.18 17.70
CA ASN A 8 2.72 1.98 16.51
C ASN A 8 2.17 1.15 15.33
N ARG A 9 1.88 -0.14 15.56
CA ARG A 9 1.41 -1.12 14.56
C ARG A 9 2.42 -1.41 13.43
N GLU A 10 3.70 -1.18 13.68
CA GLU A 10 4.77 -1.55 12.77
C GLU A 10 5.20 -3.00 13.03
N VAL A 11 5.49 -3.75 11.97
CA VAL A 11 5.97 -5.14 12.10
C VAL A 11 7.38 -5.12 12.68
N VAL A 12 7.58 -5.79 13.81
CA VAL A 12 8.86 -5.87 14.53
C VAL A 12 9.51 -7.24 14.54
N ALA A 13 8.76 -8.31 14.27
CA ALA A 13 9.31 -9.65 14.17
C ALA A 13 8.38 -10.63 13.43
N GLU A 14 8.95 -11.74 12.97
CA GLU A 14 8.25 -12.90 12.40
C GLU A 14 8.42 -14.11 13.32
N LYS A 15 7.32 -14.83 13.52
CA LYS A 15 7.26 -16.10 14.25
C LYS A 15 6.90 -17.26 13.32
N ASP A 16 7.53 -18.40 13.57
CA ASP A 16 7.10 -19.68 13.00
C ASP A 16 5.76 -20.15 13.60
N TYR A 17 5.25 -21.29 13.15
CA TYR A 17 4.00 -21.87 13.68
C TYR A 17 4.12 -22.37 15.14
N SER A 18 5.35 -22.57 15.62
CA SER A 18 5.66 -22.97 16.99
C SER A 18 5.84 -21.76 17.93
N GLY A 19 5.72 -20.53 17.40
CA GLY A 19 5.83 -19.29 18.16
C GLY A 19 7.27 -18.78 18.34
N ASN A 20 8.27 -19.44 17.75
CA ASN A 20 9.66 -19.01 17.83
C ASN A 20 9.90 -17.81 16.93
N ILE A 21 10.64 -16.81 17.43
CA ILE A 21 11.05 -15.67 16.61
C ILE A 21 12.15 -16.12 15.65
N ILE A 22 11.85 -16.04 14.35
CA ILE A 22 12.75 -16.44 13.26
C ILE A 22 13.34 -15.25 12.52
N ARG A 23 12.82 -14.03 12.75
CA ARG A 23 13.31 -12.79 12.15
C ARG A 23 12.89 -11.58 12.98
N TYR A 24 13.81 -10.65 13.22
CA TYR A 24 13.49 -9.31 13.74
C TYR A 24 13.48 -8.29 12.59
N ILE A 25 12.52 -7.38 12.61
CA ILE A 25 12.28 -6.36 11.58
C ILE A 25 12.34 -5.01 12.30
N ARG A 26 13.20 -4.07 11.86
CA ARG A 26 13.26 -2.72 12.42
C ARG A 26 12.98 -1.68 11.33
N GLY A 27 12.19 -0.66 11.69
CA GLY A 27 11.90 0.50 10.83
C GLY A 27 13.01 1.55 10.82
N LEU A 28 13.02 2.34 9.73
CA LEU A 28 13.96 3.41 9.35
C LEU A 28 15.46 3.00 9.36
N GLY A 29 15.87 2.26 8.32
CA GLY A 29 17.23 1.78 8.10
C GLY A 29 17.42 0.34 8.60
N LEU A 30 17.13 -0.65 7.74
CA LEU A 30 17.06 -2.07 8.12
C LEU A 30 18.39 -2.61 8.67
N ILE A 31 18.46 -2.78 9.99
CA ILE A 31 19.43 -3.63 10.70
C ILE A 31 18.65 -4.52 11.69
N SER A 32 18.78 -5.84 11.56
CA SER A 32 18.15 -6.84 12.46
C SER A 32 19.06 -7.21 13.65
N SER A 33 18.49 -7.61 14.79
CA SER A 33 19.21 -8.11 15.99
C SER A 33 18.63 -9.43 16.53
N ASP A 34 19.21 -9.97 17.61
CA ASP A 34 19.47 -11.40 17.87
C ASP A 34 18.30 -12.23 18.44
N SER A 35 18.01 -13.37 17.78
CA SER A 35 17.42 -14.56 18.40
C SER A 35 18.46 -15.66 18.24
N GLU A 36 18.65 -16.55 19.23
CA GLU A 36 19.62 -17.66 19.14
C GLU A 36 19.35 -18.60 17.93
N ASN A 37 18.12 -18.61 17.41
CA ASN A 37 17.74 -19.30 16.16
C ASN A 37 17.99 -18.47 14.88
N ALA A 38 18.23 -17.17 15.00
CA ALA A 38 18.38 -16.21 13.91
C ALA A 38 19.82 -15.67 13.82
N LYS A 39 20.83 -16.55 13.92
CA LYS A 39 22.28 -16.21 13.88
C LYS A 39 22.77 -15.52 12.60
N THR A 40 21.89 -15.21 11.63
CA THR A 40 22.29 -14.58 10.37
C THR A 40 21.50 -13.30 10.15
N TYR A 41 22.22 -12.17 10.15
CA TYR A 41 21.66 -10.86 9.86
C TYR A 41 21.50 -10.68 8.34
N TYR A 42 20.46 -9.95 7.93
CA TYR A 42 20.27 -9.54 6.54
C TYR A 42 20.15 -8.02 6.47
N HIS A 43 20.93 -7.39 5.60
CA HIS A 43 20.81 -5.99 5.25
C HIS A 43 20.00 -5.89 3.96
N TYR A 44 18.87 -5.20 4.03
CA TYR A 44 18.04 -4.90 2.89
C TYR A 44 18.47 -3.55 2.33
N VAL A 45 18.96 -3.56 1.09
CA VAL A 45 19.32 -2.35 0.36
C VAL A 45 18.13 -2.01 -0.52
N CYS A 46 17.62 -0.78 -0.38
CA CYS A 46 16.55 -0.26 -1.22
C CYS A 46 17.10 0.75 -2.22
N ASP A 47 16.41 0.91 -3.35
CA ASP A 47 16.61 2.05 -4.25
C ASP A 47 15.93 3.32 -3.71
N GLU A 48 16.07 4.42 -4.44
CA GLU A 48 15.50 5.74 -4.09
C GLU A 48 13.96 5.73 -3.99
N GLN A 49 13.30 4.71 -4.55
CA GLN A 49 11.86 4.54 -4.52
C GLN A 49 11.40 3.60 -3.38
N GLY A 50 12.35 3.07 -2.59
CA GLY A 50 12.10 2.18 -1.47
C GLY A 50 12.00 0.69 -1.86
N SER A 51 12.21 0.34 -3.13
CA SER A 51 12.17 -1.05 -3.60
C SER A 51 13.45 -1.78 -3.22
N VAL A 52 13.33 -3.02 -2.71
CA VAL A 52 14.51 -3.82 -2.32
C VAL A 52 15.30 -4.21 -3.57
N SER A 53 16.51 -3.66 -3.71
CA SER A 53 17.45 -3.95 -4.80
C SER A 53 18.43 -5.08 -4.44
N ARG A 54 18.84 -5.19 -3.17
CA ARG A 54 19.74 -6.28 -2.72
C ARG A 54 19.41 -6.74 -1.31
N ILE A 55 19.70 -8.01 -1.04
CA ILE A 55 19.76 -8.56 0.32
C ILE A 55 21.16 -9.07 0.55
N ILE A 56 21.82 -8.56 1.60
CA ILE A 56 23.20 -8.85 1.92
C ILE A 56 23.26 -9.54 3.28
N ARG A 57 24.07 -10.59 3.41
CA ARG A 57 24.38 -11.18 4.72
C ARG A 57 25.18 -10.20 5.58
N GLY A 58 24.67 -9.89 6.76
CA GLY A 58 25.41 -9.14 7.79
C GLY A 58 26.52 -10.00 8.39
N GLU A 59 27.45 -9.36 9.10
CA GLU A 59 28.61 -10.05 9.67
C GLU A 59 28.22 -10.88 10.89
N ASP A 60 28.74 -12.10 10.97
CA ASP A 60 28.64 -12.94 12.16
C ASP A 60 29.50 -12.28 13.26
N LYS A 61 28.86 -11.71 14.30
CA LYS A 61 29.57 -11.09 15.43
C LYS A 61 30.24 -12.09 16.38
N GLU A 62 30.22 -13.39 16.08
CA GLU A 62 30.67 -14.41 17.03
C GLU A 62 32.20 -14.48 17.15
N ASN A 63 32.97 -13.90 16.21
CA ASN A 63 34.42 -13.77 16.36
C ASN A 63 34.89 -12.46 15.70
N GLY A 64 35.49 -11.54 16.48
CA GLY A 64 35.99 -10.22 16.03
C GLY A 64 37.16 -10.25 15.05
N ALA A 65 37.19 -11.18 14.11
CA ALA A 65 38.06 -11.16 12.94
C ALA A 65 37.23 -10.67 11.75
N ALA A 66 37.56 -9.48 11.25
CA ALA A 66 37.08 -9.00 9.96
C ALA A 66 37.58 -9.95 8.87
N ALA A 67 36.83 -11.02 8.59
CA ALA A 67 37.05 -11.82 7.40
C ALA A 67 36.81 -10.90 6.20
N GLN A 68 37.85 -10.68 5.41
CA GLN A 68 37.81 -9.88 4.20
C GLN A 68 37.10 -10.65 3.09
N ASP A 69 35.84 -11.04 3.36
CA ASP A 69 34.96 -11.66 2.39
C ASP A 69 34.62 -10.62 1.33
N LYS A 70 34.86 -10.97 0.07
CA LYS A 70 34.51 -10.10 -1.05
C LYS A 70 33.01 -9.80 -0.98
N VAL A 71 32.63 -8.53 -1.10
CA VAL A 71 31.24 -8.05 -0.97
C VAL A 71 30.26 -8.87 -1.84
N SER A 72 30.73 -9.39 -2.98
CA SER A 72 29.96 -10.26 -3.88
C SER A 72 29.46 -11.55 -3.23
N ASP A 73 30.22 -12.17 -2.32
CA ASP A 73 29.82 -13.43 -1.66
C ASP A 73 28.79 -13.20 -0.54
N ARG A 74 28.67 -11.96 -0.09
CA ARG A 74 27.68 -11.52 0.90
C ARG A 74 26.34 -11.16 0.28
N VAL A 75 26.26 -10.92 -1.03
CA VAL A 75 24.99 -10.68 -1.71
C VAL A 75 24.25 -12.01 -1.86
N LEU A 76 23.10 -12.10 -1.20
CA LEU A 76 22.25 -13.27 -1.23
C LEU A 76 21.19 -13.15 -2.31
N ASN A 77 20.59 -11.97 -2.44
CA ASN A 77 19.62 -11.69 -3.48
C ASN A 77 19.95 -10.37 -4.19
N HIS A 78 19.62 -10.30 -5.47
CA HIS A 78 19.74 -9.12 -6.33
C HIS A 78 18.48 -8.96 -7.17
N TYR A 79 17.97 -7.74 -7.25
CA TYR A 79 16.78 -7.38 -8.02
C TYR A 79 17.03 -6.11 -8.82
N GLU A 80 16.49 -6.09 -10.02
CA GLU A 80 16.43 -4.89 -10.87
C GLU A 80 14.98 -4.67 -11.28
N TYR A 81 14.58 -3.40 -11.33
CA TYR A 81 13.23 -3.00 -11.70
C TYR A 81 13.28 -1.96 -12.82
N ASP A 82 12.25 -1.95 -13.66
CA ASP A 82 12.03 -0.86 -14.62
C ASP A 82 11.44 0.37 -13.92
N ALA A 83 11.25 1.46 -14.66
CA ALA A 83 10.71 2.72 -14.14
C ALA A 83 9.25 2.61 -13.61
N PHE A 84 8.55 1.51 -13.92
CA PHE A 84 7.21 1.19 -13.43
C PHE A 84 7.24 0.17 -12.29
N GLY A 85 8.44 -0.21 -11.83
CA GLY A 85 8.67 -1.18 -10.77
C GLY A 85 8.52 -2.64 -11.22
N ASN A 86 8.42 -2.94 -12.52
CA ASN A 86 8.42 -4.32 -12.99
C ASN A 86 9.81 -4.94 -12.85
N THR A 87 9.87 -6.15 -12.30
CA THR A 87 11.15 -6.87 -12.13
C THR A 87 11.79 -7.20 -13.48
N ILE A 88 12.95 -6.61 -13.76
CA ILE A 88 13.81 -6.90 -14.92
C ILE A 88 14.73 -8.10 -14.62
N SER A 89 15.23 -8.19 -13.38
CA SER A 89 16.12 -9.26 -12.93
C SER A 89 15.78 -9.72 -11.51
N CYS A 90 15.92 -11.02 -11.25
CA CYS A 90 15.62 -11.64 -9.96
C CYS A 90 16.56 -12.81 -9.69
N GLU A 91 17.54 -12.60 -8.82
CA GLU A 91 18.41 -13.66 -8.30
C GLU A 91 18.16 -13.83 -6.81
N GLU A 92 17.85 -15.06 -6.39
CA GLU A 92 17.54 -15.36 -4.99
C GLU A 92 18.27 -16.59 -4.46
N ARG A 93 18.96 -16.38 -3.33
CA ARG A 93 19.51 -17.46 -2.50
C ARG A 93 18.76 -17.62 -1.19
N VAL A 94 18.06 -16.57 -0.74
CA VAL A 94 17.17 -16.61 0.43
C VAL A 94 15.78 -16.08 0.07
N ALA A 95 14.74 -16.54 0.76
CA ALA A 95 13.38 -16.09 0.48
C ALA A 95 13.20 -14.60 0.87
N ASN A 96 12.95 -13.73 -0.10
CA ASN A 96 12.56 -12.34 0.14
C ASN A 96 11.04 -12.16 0.06
N ARG A 97 10.46 -11.59 1.14
CA ARG A 97 9.03 -11.29 1.23
C ARG A 97 8.70 -9.80 1.15
N PHE A 98 9.71 -8.95 0.98
CA PHE A 98 9.61 -7.50 0.83
C PHE A 98 9.95 -7.04 -0.60
N ARG A 99 9.80 -7.91 -1.61
CA ARG A 99 9.98 -7.51 -3.01
C ARG A 99 8.94 -6.47 -3.39
N TYR A 100 9.33 -5.56 -4.26
CA TYR A 100 8.36 -4.82 -5.05
C TYR A 100 7.65 -5.82 -5.95
N GLN A 101 6.36 -6.06 -5.71
CA GLN A 101 5.54 -6.99 -6.48
C GLN A 101 4.63 -6.19 -7.41
N SER A 102 5.21 -5.59 -8.45
CA SER A 102 4.41 -5.12 -9.58
C SER A 102 3.58 -6.28 -10.15
N GLY A 103 2.26 -6.13 -10.20
CA GLY A 103 1.37 -7.08 -10.87
C GLY A 103 0.80 -8.21 -10.00
N LYS A 104 1.17 -8.31 -8.72
CA LYS A 104 0.37 -9.08 -7.75
C LYS A 104 -0.48 -8.12 -6.95
N LYS A 105 -1.75 -8.50 -6.70
CA LYS A 105 -2.61 -7.77 -5.77
C LYS A 105 -1.87 -7.59 -4.46
N THR A 106 -1.61 -6.33 -4.11
CA THR A 106 -0.96 -5.92 -2.87
C THR A 106 -1.83 -6.18 -1.64
N GLY A 107 -3.13 -6.44 -1.85
CA GLY A 107 -4.14 -6.54 -0.80
C GLY A 107 -4.54 -5.17 -0.24
N THR A 108 -4.16 -4.08 -0.91
CA THR A 108 -4.45 -2.70 -0.49
C THR A 108 -5.49 -2.06 -1.41
N VAL A 109 -6.04 -0.92 -1.00
CA VAL A 109 -7.00 -0.16 -1.81
C VAL A 109 -6.44 0.24 -3.19
N TRP A 110 -5.12 0.33 -3.32
CA TRP A 110 -4.46 0.68 -4.58
C TRP A 110 -4.70 -0.35 -5.69
N ASP A 111 -4.97 -1.61 -5.34
CA ASP A 111 -5.29 -2.66 -6.33
C ASP A 111 -6.61 -2.39 -7.06
N ASN A 112 -7.50 -1.60 -6.46
CA ASN A 112 -8.82 -1.28 -6.99
C ASN A 112 -8.86 0.10 -7.63
N ILE A 113 -7.75 0.84 -7.65
CA ILE A 113 -7.70 2.22 -8.13
C ILE A 113 -6.89 2.29 -9.42
N THR A 114 -7.52 2.82 -10.47
CA THR A 114 -6.84 3.19 -11.71
C THR A 114 -6.75 4.71 -11.80
N SER A 115 -5.54 5.25 -11.67
CA SER A 115 -5.30 6.69 -11.79
C SER A 115 -5.67 7.21 -13.19
N THR A 116 -6.30 8.39 -13.25
CA THR A 116 -6.58 9.10 -14.51
C THR A 116 -5.95 10.50 -14.58
N ALA A 117 -5.21 10.90 -13.55
CA ALA A 117 -4.47 12.17 -13.48
C ALA A 117 -3.31 12.09 -12.49
N ASP A 118 -2.45 13.11 -12.46
CA ASP A 118 -1.39 13.23 -11.47
C ASP A 118 -1.94 13.30 -10.04
N ASN A 119 -1.07 12.99 -9.06
CA ASN A 119 -1.42 13.07 -7.64
C ASN A 119 -1.67 14.53 -7.21
N MET A 120 -2.63 14.72 -6.31
CA MET A 120 -2.83 16.02 -5.67
C MET A 120 -1.59 16.41 -4.87
N PRO A 121 -1.25 17.71 -4.80
CA PRO A 121 -0.14 18.21 -3.99
C PRO A 121 -0.19 17.65 -2.57
N ALA A 122 0.96 17.28 -2.02
CA ALA A 122 1.09 16.74 -0.67
C ALA A 122 0.28 15.46 -0.39
N THR A 123 -0.05 14.68 -1.43
CA THR A 123 -0.67 13.35 -1.29
C THR A 123 -0.05 12.32 -2.24
N LYS A 124 -0.43 11.05 -2.07
CA LYS A 124 -0.28 10.00 -3.08
C LYS A 124 -1.61 9.67 -3.79
N ILE A 125 -2.63 10.52 -3.62
CA ILE A 125 -3.96 10.32 -4.17
C ILE A 125 -4.05 11.04 -5.53
N PRO A 126 -4.41 10.35 -6.63
CA PRO A 126 -4.67 10.98 -7.91
C PRO A 126 -5.75 12.07 -7.82
N ALA A 127 -5.59 13.17 -8.56
CA ALA A 127 -6.62 14.21 -8.64
C ALA A 127 -7.93 13.68 -9.23
N THR A 128 -7.87 12.68 -10.11
CA THR A 128 -9.01 11.90 -10.59
C THR A 128 -8.61 10.44 -10.74
N PHE A 129 -9.54 9.53 -10.50
CA PHE A 129 -9.29 8.10 -10.66
C PHE A 129 -10.58 7.32 -10.86
N LYS A 130 -10.45 6.10 -11.37
CA LYS A 130 -11.49 5.07 -11.33
C LYS A 130 -11.26 4.17 -10.12
N ILE A 131 -12.33 3.72 -9.49
CA ILE A 131 -12.30 2.78 -8.37
C ILE A 131 -13.31 1.65 -8.60
N ASP A 132 -12.83 0.42 -8.52
CA ASP A 132 -13.68 -0.77 -8.58
C ASP A 132 -14.32 -1.00 -7.21
N LEU A 133 -15.63 -1.28 -7.22
CA LEU A 133 -16.39 -1.63 -6.02
C LEU A 133 -16.12 -3.10 -5.65
N ASP A 134 -16.44 -3.46 -4.40
CA ASP A 134 -16.31 -4.84 -3.96
C ASP A 134 -17.19 -5.78 -4.82
N GLY A 135 -16.72 -7.02 -5.03
CA GLY A 135 -17.37 -7.96 -5.94
C GLY A 135 -18.77 -8.43 -5.52
N ASN A 136 -19.20 -8.12 -4.30
CA ASN A 136 -20.55 -8.37 -3.78
C ASN A 136 -21.51 -7.19 -3.99
N ILE A 137 -21.04 -6.05 -4.51
CA ILE A 137 -21.89 -4.89 -4.77
C ILE A 137 -22.63 -5.07 -6.10
N ASN A 138 -23.96 -5.03 -6.03
CA ASN A 138 -24.86 -5.20 -7.18
C ASN A 138 -25.08 -3.90 -7.97
N TYR A 139 -24.00 -3.20 -8.30
CA TYR A 139 -24.02 -2.06 -9.18
C TYR A 139 -23.34 -2.41 -10.50
N VAL A 140 -23.98 -2.06 -11.61
CA VAL A 140 -23.38 -2.09 -12.94
C VAL A 140 -23.62 -0.73 -13.56
N ASN A 141 -22.54 -0.03 -13.89
CA ASN A 141 -22.60 1.24 -14.58
C ASN A 141 -23.30 1.06 -15.94
N PRO A 142 -24.42 1.76 -16.19
CA PRO A 142 -25.17 1.62 -17.44
C PRO A 142 -24.38 1.97 -18.71
N GLU A 143 -23.42 2.88 -18.62
CA GLU A 143 -22.62 3.33 -19.77
C GLU A 143 -21.45 2.39 -20.08
N THR A 144 -20.79 1.86 -19.03
CA THR A 144 -19.56 1.07 -19.19
C THR A 144 -19.76 -0.43 -19.04
N GLY A 145 -20.87 -0.86 -18.42
CA GLY A 145 -21.12 -2.25 -18.07
C GLY A 145 -20.19 -2.79 -16.97
N THR A 146 -19.50 -1.93 -16.22
CA THR A 146 -18.56 -2.31 -15.16
C THR A 146 -19.08 -1.92 -13.77
N ASN A 147 -18.55 -2.52 -12.69
CA ASN A 147 -18.88 -2.09 -11.31
C ASN A 147 -18.04 -0.87 -10.85
N THR A 148 -17.43 -0.15 -11.80
CA THR A 148 -16.44 0.88 -11.52
C THR A 148 -17.11 2.25 -11.38
N LEU A 149 -16.69 3.00 -10.37
CA LEU A 149 -17.02 4.42 -10.23
C LEU A 149 -15.84 5.30 -10.68
N TRP A 150 -16.15 6.51 -11.17
CA TRP A 150 -15.15 7.53 -11.48
C TRP A 150 -15.23 8.67 -10.48
N THR A 151 -14.14 8.90 -9.75
CA THR A 151 -14.01 9.98 -8.78
C THR A 151 -13.40 11.20 -9.47
N ASN A 152 -14.17 12.29 -9.53
CA ASN A 152 -13.72 13.52 -10.15
C ASN A 152 -12.87 14.40 -9.20
N SER A 153 -12.30 15.48 -9.74
CA SER A 153 -11.42 16.38 -9.00
C SER A 153 -12.12 17.17 -7.90
N ASN A 154 -13.42 17.40 -8.01
CA ASN A 154 -14.20 18.04 -6.94
C ASN A 154 -14.35 17.10 -5.74
N ALA A 155 -14.53 15.80 -5.98
CA ALA A 155 -14.65 14.80 -4.92
C ALA A 155 -13.32 14.54 -4.22
N THR A 156 -12.18 14.62 -4.91
CA THR A 156 -10.86 14.41 -4.29
C THR A 156 -10.35 15.61 -3.49
N LYS A 157 -10.87 16.82 -3.76
CA LYS A 157 -10.43 18.06 -3.11
C LYS A 157 -10.36 17.96 -1.57
N HIS A 158 -11.40 17.44 -0.93
CA HIS A 158 -11.44 17.33 0.54
C HIS A 158 -10.50 16.23 1.07
N MET A 159 -10.19 15.20 0.28
CA MET A 159 -9.14 14.23 0.63
C MET A 159 -7.78 14.92 0.70
N GLY A 160 -7.47 15.76 -0.30
CA GLY A 160 -6.25 16.56 -0.34
C GLY A 160 -6.12 17.47 0.87
N GLU A 161 -7.17 18.20 1.22
CA GLU A 161 -7.22 19.05 2.43
C GLU A 161 -6.98 18.25 3.71
N TYR A 162 -7.50 17.03 3.81
CA TYR A 162 -7.33 16.22 5.02
C TYR A 162 -5.92 15.62 5.12
N VAL A 163 -5.40 15.05 4.04
CA VAL A 163 -4.09 14.37 4.03
C VAL A 163 -2.94 15.37 4.19
N SER A 164 -3.08 16.57 3.64
CA SER A 164 -2.04 17.63 3.67
C SER A 164 -2.00 18.42 5.00
N ARG A 165 -3.04 18.35 5.84
CA ARG A 165 -3.06 19.01 7.18
C ARG A 165 -1.90 18.62 8.11
N PHE A 166 -1.22 17.51 7.81
CA PHE A 166 -0.08 16.99 8.57
C PHE A 166 1.28 17.28 7.90
N GLY A 167 1.32 18.18 6.91
CA GLY A 167 2.53 18.65 6.24
C GLY A 167 3.06 17.74 5.13
N ASP A 168 3.71 18.38 4.15
CA ASP A 168 4.23 17.80 2.90
C ASP A 168 5.49 16.94 3.09
N GLU A 169 6.21 17.16 4.19
CA GLU A 169 7.50 16.50 4.50
C GLU A 169 7.36 15.22 5.34
N SER A 170 6.14 14.74 5.55
CA SER A 170 5.92 13.57 6.41
C SER A 170 6.16 12.26 5.65
N TRP A 171 7.09 11.44 6.15
CA TRP A 171 7.34 10.06 5.75
C TRP A 171 6.08 9.16 5.76
N SER A 172 4.97 9.62 6.34
CA SER A 172 3.68 8.92 6.43
C SER A 172 2.68 9.25 5.30
N ILE A 173 3.03 10.10 4.33
CA ILE A 173 2.11 10.55 3.26
C ILE A 173 1.45 9.39 2.50
N GLY A 174 2.18 8.31 2.24
CA GLY A 174 1.65 7.09 1.60
C GLY A 174 0.60 6.40 2.48
N THR A 175 0.93 6.16 3.75
CA THR A 175 0.03 5.54 4.73
C THR A 175 -1.24 6.36 4.94
N ARG A 176 -1.13 7.69 5.05
CA ARG A 176 -2.30 8.58 5.20
C ARG A 176 -3.17 8.58 3.95
N SER A 177 -2.55 8.59 2.77
CA SER A 177 -3.27 8.51 1.49
C SER A 177 -4.01 7.19 1.36
N GLN A 178 -3.38 6.09 1.75
CA GLN A 178 -4.01 4.77 1.76
C GLN A 178 -5.19 4.71 2.74
N ALA A 179 -5.01 5.13 3.99
CA ALA A 179 -6.08 5.12 5.00
C ALA A 179 -7.29 5.98 4.57
N MET A 180 -7.02 7.13 3.94
CA MET A 180 -8.04 7.99 3.35
C MET A 180 -8.85 7.25 2.26
N LEU A 181 -8.15 6.59 1.33
CA LEU A 181 -8.78 5.86 0.23
C LEU A 181 -9.49 4.59 0.70
N GLU A 182 -8.97 3.88 1.71
CA GLU A 182 -9.66 2.74 2.32
C GLU A 182 -10.98 3.17 2.95
N SER A 183 -10.99 4.28 3.71
CA SER A 183 -12.21 4.82 4.28
C SER A 183 -13.20 5.27 3.20
N TYR A 184 -12.70 5.92 2.15
CA TYR A 184 -13.52 6.37 1.02
C TYR A 184 -14.14 5.20 0.26
N SER A 185 -13.34 4.17 -0.06
CA SER A 185 -13.77 2.95 -0.75
C SER A 185 -14.88 2.23 0.03
N ALA A 186 -14.68 2.03 1.35
CA ALA A 186 -15.69 1.41 2.20
C ALA A 186 -17.01 2.21 2.21
N SER A 187 -16.93 3.54 2.20
CA SER A 187 -18.10 4.41 2.11
C SER A 187 -18.80 4.37 0.74
N LEU A 188 -18.05 4.22 -0.36
CA LEU A 188 -18.63 4.00 -1.68
C LEU A 188 -19.36 2.66 -1.74
N ASN A 189 -18.76 1.57 -1.26
CA ASN A 189 -19.42 0.26 -1.20
C ASN A 189 -20.74 0.36 -0.42
N LYS A 190 -20.73 0.98 0.77
CA LYS A 190 -21.94 1.21 1.56
C LYS A 190 -22.99 2.08 0.85
N ALA A 191 -22.56 3.10 0.11
CA ALA A 191 -23.46 3.90 -0.70
C ALA A 191 -24.14 3.03 -1.75
N MET A 192 -23.36 2.24 -2.49
CA MET A 192 -23.84 1.45 -3.61
C MET A 192 -24.66 0.21 -3.19
N GLU A 193 -24.51 -0.28 -1.96
CA GLU A 193 -25.48 -1.21 -1.35
C GLU A 193 -26.90 -0.60 -1.25
N THR A 194 -26.98 0.72 -1.09
CA THR A 194 -28.26 1.44 -0.92
C THR A 194 -28.79 1.98 -2.24
N ILE A 195 -27.96 2.70 -3.00
CA ILE A 195 -28.40 3.44 -4.20
C ILE A 195 -28.09 2.71 -5.51
N GLY A 196 -27.26 1.66 -5.47
CA GLY A 196 -26.82 0.95 -6.68
C GLY A 196 -27.93 0.13 -7.36
N THR A 197 -28.99 -0.19 -6.62
CA THR A 197 -30.17 -0.92 -7.11
C THR A 197 -31.39 -0.03 -7.33
N GLU A 198 -31.27 1.27 -7.06
CA GLU A 198 -32.34 2.25 -7.25
C GLU A 198 -32.41 2.70 -8.71
N THR A 199 -33.41 3.53 -9.04
CA THR A 199 -33.52 4.12 -10.39
C THR A 199 -32.26 4.94 -10.70
N PRO A 200 -31.60 4.76 -11.85
CA PRO A 200 -30.39 5.52 -12.19
C PRO A 200 -30.62 7.04 -12.07
N GLY A 201 -29.68 7.73 -11.42
CA GLY A 201 -29.80 9.18 -11.18
C GLY A 201 -28.78 9.73 -10.20
N ARG A 202 -29.00 10.97 -9.75
CA ARG A 202 -28.11 11.68 -8.82
C ARG A 202 -28.59 11.50 -7.38
N TYR A 203 -27.69 10.98 -6.56
CA TYR A 203 -27.92 10.74 -5.14
C TYR A 203 -26.93 11.52 -4.30
N PHE A 204 -27.40 12.01 -3.17
CA PHE A 204 -26.57 12.70 -2.18
C PHE A 204 -26.94 12.22 -0.79
N GLY A 205 -25.96 11.82 0.00
CA GLY A 205 -26.21 11.29 1.33
C GLY A 205 -24.95 10.99 2.11
N THR A 206 -25.15 10.56 3.35
CA THR A 206 -24.07 10.19 4.27
C THR A 206 -23.94 8.68 4.34
N TYR A 207 -22.76 8.17 4.01
CA TYR A 207 -22.46 6.74 4.02
C TYR A 207 -21.15 6.53 4.78
N GLY A 208 -21.23 5.92 5.96
CA GLY A 208 -20.07 5.81 6.84
C GLY A 208 -19.64 7.19 7.35
N ASN A 209 -18.35 7.52 7.23
CA ASN A 209 -17.78 8.81 7.65
C ASN A 209 -17.76 9.86 6.52
N TRP A 210 -18.49 9.62 5.44
CA TRP A 210 -18.44 10.43 4.22
C TRP A 210 -19.82 10.94 3.82
N GLU A 211 -19.87 12.21 3.45
CA GLU A 211 -20.94 12.77 2.64
C GLU A 211 -20.55 12.60 1.16
N LEU A 212 -21.40 11.90 0.39
CA LEU A 212 -21.12 11.52 -0.99
C LEU A 212 -22.22 12.02 -1.92
N GLY A 213 -21.81 12.54 -3.07
CA GLY A 213 -22.67 12.80 -4.22
C GLY A 213 -22.28 11.89 -5.37
N ILE A 214 -23.17 10.98 -5.77
CA ILE A 214 -22.91 9.96 -6.79
C ILE A 214 -24.00 10.05 -7.86
N ASN A 215 -23.61 10.08 -9.14
CA ASN A 215 -24.51 9.85 -10.25
C ASN A 215 -24.42 8.37 -10.63
N THR A 216 -25.44 7.57 -10.34
CA THR A 216 -25.46 6.12 -10.62
C THR A 216 -25.68 5.83 -12.11
N GLU A 217 -26.22 6.77 -12.88
CA GLU A 217 -26.37 6.65 -14.34
C GLU A 217 -25.01 6.68 -15.05
N THR A 218 -24.12 7.58 -14.63
CA THR A 218 -22.79 7.74 -15.25
C THR A 218 -21.65 7.09 -14.44
N GLY A 219 -21.93 6.67 -13.21
CA GLY A 219 -20.95 6.17 -12.25
C GLY A 219 -20.00 7.24 -11.68
N VAL A 220 -20.35 8.53 -11.80
CA VAL A 220 -19.49 9.63 -11.37
C VAL A 220 -19.74 9.99 -9.92
N VAL A 221 -18.69 9.94 -9.09
CA VAL A 221 -18.68 10.58 -7.78
C VAL A 221 -18.28 12.05 -7.98
N TYR A 222 -19.25 12.95 -7.79
CA TYR A 222 -19.09 14.38 -8.02
C TYR A 222 -18.86 15.20 -6.75
N HIS A 223 -19.08 14.58 -5.58
CA HIS A 223 -18.83 15.17 -4.27
C HIS A 223 -18.37 14.09 -3.30
N ALA A 224 -17.35 14.38 -2.50
CA ALA A 224 -16.96 13.56 -1.38
C ALA A 224 -16.35 14.45 -0.29
N ARG A 225 -16.91 14.39 0.92
CA ARG A 225 -16.41 15.12 2.07
C ARG A 225 -16.41 14.22 3.30
N MET A 226 -15.27 14.14 3.97
CA MET A 226 -15.16 13.43 5.25
C MET A 226 -15.80 14.28 6.37
N ILE A 227 -16.61 13.63 7.22
CA ILE A 227 -17.41 14.30 8.27
C ILE A 227 -16.68 14.34 9.62
N ASN A 228 -15.70 13.44 9.85
CA ASN A 228 -14.94 13.32 11.10
C ASN A 228 -13.43 13.45 10.89
#